data_AF-A0A6N6VW55-F1
#
_entry.id   AF-A0A6N6VW55-F1
#
_cell.length_a   1.000
_cell.length_b   1.000
_cell.length_c   1.000
_cell.angle_alpha   90.00
_cell.angle_beta   90.00
_cell.angle_gamma   90.00
#
_symmetry.space_group_name_H-M   'P 1'
#
loop_
_entity.id
_entity.type
_entity.pdbx_description
1 polymer ?
#
loop_
_entity_poly.entity_id
_entity_poly.type
_entity_poly.pdbx_seq_one_letter_code
_entity_poly.pdbx_strand_id
1 'polypeptide(L)'
;MQKYKLFLIGIGFFWIFSWCIFGSILGAEVKLLNSTAVTPSEFMIWQRTLLRSAHAHMNSMGITTILIGLSIPHIKNMISEKKIKMIILTNLVSIPIFGFGIILEAFFPDITGKISLISAISAIGGIFYILTMAIWSSLFIFSAMKKNG
;
A
#
# COMPACT_ATOMS: atom_id res chain seq x y z
N MET A 1 26.04 8.46 -13.96
CA MET A 1 24.89 9.03 -13.22
C MET A 1 23.61 8.20 -13.29
N GLN A 2 23.19 7.70 -14.46
CA GLN A 2 21.88 7.02 -14.59
C GLN A 2 21.71 5.80 -13.67
N LYS A 3 22.74 4.96 -13.48
CA LYS A 3 22.68 3.81 -12.56
C LYS A 3 22.39 4.21 -11.12
N TYR A 4 23.11 5.20 -10.59
CA TYR A 4 22.87 5.75 -9.25
C TYR A 4 21.45 6.32 -9.12
N LYS A 5 20.97 7.04 -10.13
CA LYS A 5 19.60 7.57 -10.14
C LYS A 5 18.55 6.45 -10.08
N LEU A 6 18.69 5.42 -10.90
CA LEU A 6 17.79 4.26 -10.89
C LEU A 6 17.83 3.54 -9.54
N PHE A 7 19.02 3.35 -8.99
CA PHE A 7 19.20 2.71 -7.69
C PHE A 7 18.55 3.51 -6.56
N LEU A 8 18.72 4.84 -6.53
CA LEU A 8 18.07 5.73 -5.56
C LEU A 8 16.54 5.68 -5.66
N ILE A 9 15.99 5.69 -6.87
CA ILE A 9 14.55 5.54 -7.09
C ILE A 9 14.09 4.17 -6.55
N GLY A 10 14.83 3.10 -6.88
CA GLY A 10 14.56 1.74 -6.40
C GLY A 10 14.55 1.62 -4.88
N ILE A 11 15.55 2.19 -4.20
CA ILE A 11 15.62 2.26 -2.73
C ILE A 11 14.46 3.08 -2.15
N GLY A 12 14.09 4.20 -2.78
CA GLY A 12 12.95 5.00 -2.35
C GLY A 12 11.64 4.20 -2.34
N PHE A 13 11.36 3.45 -3.41
CA PHE A 13 10.20 2.56 -3.43
C PHE A 13 10.33 1.36 -2.50
N PHE A 14 11.56 0.84 -2.29
CA PHE A 14 11.82 -0.24 -1.32
C PHE A 14 11.49 0.21 0.11
N TRP A 15 11.83 1.46 0.45
CA TRP A 15 11.51 2.07 1.73
C TRP A 15 9.99 2.15 1.95
N ILE A 16 9.25 2.63 0.94
CA ILE A 16 7.78 2.68 0.99
C ILE A 16 7.21 1.27 1.18
N PHE A 17 7.67 0.31 0.36
CA PHE A 17 7.27 -1.10 0.48
C PHE A 17 7.51 -1.67 1.89
N SER A 18 8.70 -1.43 2.46
CA SER A 18 9.07 -1.92 3.79
C SER A 18 8.15 -1.36 4.87
N TRP A 19 7.86 -0.06 4.82
CA TRP A 19 6.92 0.58 5.74
C TRP A 19 5.50 0.05 5.61
N CYS A 20 5.04 -0.29 4.42
CA CYS A 20 3.73 -0.91 4.25
C CYS A 20 3.66 -2.30 4.92
N ILE A 21 4.72 -3.12 4.83
CA ILE A 21 4.82 -4.42 5.49
C ILE A 21 4.85 -4.24 7.02
N PHE A 22 5.79 -3.44 7.54
CA PHE A 22 5.91 -3.21 8.98
C PHE A 22 4.65 -2.58 9.57
N GLY A 23 4.06 -1.60 8.88
CA GLY A 23 2.82 -0.95 9.29
C GLY A 23 1.64 -1.92 9.35
N SER A 24 1.56 -2.86 8.39
CA SER A 24 0.50 -3.88 8.35
C SER A 24 0.63 -4.89 9.50
N ILE A 25 1.86 -5.32 9.81
CA ILE A 25 2.14 -6.21 10.96
C ILE A 25 1.81 -5.48 12.27
N LEU A 26 2.30 -4.26 12.45
CA LEU A 26 2.02 -3.45 13.64
C LEU A 26 0.52 -3.21 13.81
N GLY A 27 -0.19 -2.93 12.73
CA GLY A 27 -1.65 -2.76 12.74
C GLY A 27 -2.39 -4.03 13.19
N ALA A 28 -1.93 -5.20 12.78
CA ALA A 28 -2.50 -6.48 13.22
C ALA A 28 -2.28 -6.71 14.72
N GLU A 29 -1.07 -6.48 15.23
CA GLU A 29 -0.74 -6.63 16.65
C GLU A 29 -1.54 -5.65 17.52
N VAL A 30 -1.68 -4.39 17.11
CA VAL A 30 -2.49 -3.39 17.83
C VAL A 30 -3.97 -3.79 17.86
N LYS A 31 -4.51 -4.35 16.77
CA LYS A 31 -5.88 -4.87 16.76
C LYS A 31 -6.08 -6.03 17.75
N LEU A 32 -5.08 -6.88 17.95
CA LEU A 32 -5.13 -7.97 18.92
C LEU A 32 -5.09 -7.47 20.38
N LEU A 33 -4.40 -6.36 20.65
CA LEU A 33 -4.26 -5.78 21.99
C LEU A 33 -5.50 -5.03 22.48
N ASN A 34 -6.33 -4.48 21.59
CA ASN A 34 -7.51 -3.66 21.93
C ASN A 34 -8.75 -4.48 22.35
N SER A 35 -8.58 -5.64 22.98
CA SER A 35 -9.63 -6.59 23.35
C SER A 35 -10.47 -6.18 24.58
N THR A 36 -10.92 -4.93 24.64
CA THR A 36 -11.83 -4.44 25.69
C THR A 36 -13.17 -4.05 25.08
N ALA A 37 -14.26 -4.54 25.67
CA ALA A 37 -15.64 -4.24 25.28
C ALA A 37 -15.85 -2.71 25.22
N VAL A 38 -15.81 -2.18 24.00
CA VAL A 38 -15.78 -0.75 23.72
C VAL A 38 -17.14 -0.15 24.11
N THR A 39 -17.16 0.76 25.07
CA THR A 39 -18.38 1.50 25.42
C THR A 39 -18.84 2.35 24.22
N PRO A 40 -20.14 2.69 24.08
CA PRO A 40 -20.63 3.45 22.91
C PRO A 40 -19.91 4.77 22.64
N SER A 41 -19.36 5.42 23.68
CA SER A 41 -18.56 6.63 23.56
C SER A 41 -17.19 6.38 22.90
N GLU A 42 -16.58 5.22 23.19
CA GLU A 42 -15.31 4.78 22.62
C GLU A 42 -15.51 4.24 21.19
N PHE A 43 -16.70 3.73 20.85
CA PHE A 43 -17.05 3.29 19.49
C PHE A 43 -16.97 4.45 18.48
N MET A 44 -17.55 5.61 18.83
CA MET A 44 -17.48 6.82 18.00
C MET A 44 -16.04 7.33 17.83
N ILE A 45 -15.21 7.19 18.87
CA ILE A 45 -13.78 7.53 18.82
C ILE A 45 -13.03 6.55 17.90
N TRP A 46 -13.34 5.27 18.00
CA TRP A 46 -12.75 4.22 17.18
C TRP A 46 -13.11 4.37 15.70
N GLN A 47 -14.39 4.57 15.37
CA GLN A 47 -14.86 4.85 14.02
C GLN A 47 -14.18 6.10 13.44
N ARG A 48 -14.08 7.19 14.21
CA ARG A 48 -13.37 8.41 13.80
C ARG A 48 -11.89 8.15 13.55
N THR A 49 -11.26 7.32 14.36
CA THR A 49 -9.85 6.96 14.23
C THR A 49 -9.60 6.11 12.99
N LEU A 50 -10.47 5.13 12.70
CA LEU A 50 -10.40 4.35 11.47
C LEU A 50 -10.61 5.21 10.23
N LEU A 51 -11.59 6.12 10.22
CA LEU A 51 -11.81 7.03 9.09
C LEU A 51 -10.63 7.98 8.87
N ARG A 52 -10.02 8.49 9.96
CA ARG A 52 -8.78 9.29 9.87
C ARG A 52 -7.62 8.46 9.32
N SER A 53 -7.50 7.21 9.76
CA SER A 53 -6.49 6.27 9.27
C SER A 53 -6.70 5.97 7.77
N ALA A 54 -7.92 5.69 7.35
CA ALA A 54 -8.29 5.46 5.94
C ALA A 54 -7.89 6.66 5.08
N HIS A 55 -8.25 7.86 5.51
CA HIS A 55 -7.91 9.11 4.83
C HIS A 55 -6.38 9.28 4.70
N ALA A 56 -5.64 9.09 5.79
CA ALA A 56 -4.18 9.20 5.79
C ALA A 56 -3.52 8.18 4.85
N HIS A 57 -3.95 6.92 4.90
CA HIS A 57 -3.43 5.88 4.01
C HIS A 57 -3.75 6.16 2.55
N MET A 58 -5.00 6.49 2.21
CA MET A 58 -5.39 6.80 0.84
C MET A 58 -4.61 7.98 0.26
N ASN A 59 -4.36 9.03 1.06
CA ASN A 59 -3.52 10.16 0.64
C ASN A 59 -2.08 9.74 0.40
N SER A 60 -1.47 9.00 1.33
CA SER A 60 -0.11 8.51 1.17
C SER A 60 0.02 7.59 -0.04
N MET A 61 -0.96 6.70 -0.25
CA MET A 61 -0.98 5.79 -1.40
C MET A 61 -1.13 6.55 -2.71
N GLY A 62 -1.97 7.59 -2.75
CA GLY A 62 -2.13 8.48 -3.91
C GLY A 62 -0.85 9.25 -4.25
N ILE A 63 -0.12 9.73 -3.24
CA ILE A 63 1.22 10.34 -3.44
C ILE A 63 2.16 9.34 -4.09
N THR A 64 2.16 8.08 -3.62
CA THR A 64 2.99 7.03 -4.22
C THR A 64 2.62 6.75 -5.68
N THR A 65 1.34 6.80 -6.06
CA THR A 65 0.92 6.70 -7.46
C THR A 65 1.49 7.83 -8.31
N ILE A 66 1.52 9.06 -7.78
CA ILE A 66 2.17 10.20 -8.45
C ILE A 66 3.68 9.92 -8.62
N LEU A 67 4.35 9.41 -7.58
CA LEU A 67 5.77 9.04 -7.66
C LEU A 67 6.02 7.95 -8.72
N ILE A 68 5.14 6.95 -8.84
CA ILE A 68 5.19 5.96 -9.92
C ILE A 68 5.16 6.69 -11.26
N GLY A 69 4.17 7.57 -11.48
CA GLY A 69 4.02 8.36 -12.70
C GLY A 69 5.27 9.17 -13.06
N LEU A 70 5.84 9.89 -12.09
CA LEU A 70 7.06 10.68 -12.26
C LEU A 70 8.29 9.82 -12.58
N SER A 71 8.31 8.57 -12.14
CA SER A 71 9.42 7.64 -12.38
C SER A 71 9.34 6.89 -13.71
N ILE A 72 8.18 6.86 -14.39
CA ILE A 72 7.99 6.16 -15.69
C ILE A 72 9.05 6.52 -16.73
N PRO A 73 9.40 7.80 -16.98
CA PRO A 73 10.38 8.15 -18.00
C PRO A 73 11.75 7.49 -17.79
N HIS A 74 12.07 7.09 -16.56
CA HIS A 74 13.34 6.45 -16.22
C HIS A 74 13.38 4.96 -16.51
N ILE A 75 12.23 4.31 -16.68
CA ILE A 75 12.15 2.85 -16.87
C ILE A 75 11.40 2.41 -18.12
N LYS A 76 10.71 3.34 -18.81
CA LYS A 76 9.89 3.05 -20.01
C LYS A 76 10.62 2.35 -21.15
N ASN A 77 11.93 2.56 -21.29
CA ASN A 77 12.74 1.93 -22.36
C ASN A 77 13.29 0.56 -21.94
N MET A 78 13.11 0.15 -20.69
CA MET A 78 13.70 -1.07 -20.12
C MET A 78 12.66 -2.19 -19.95
N ILE A 79 11.37 -1.84 -20.03
CA ILE A 79 10.24 -2.73 -19.77
C ILE A 79 9.16 -2.47 -20.82
N SER A 80 8.43 -3.52 -21.23
CA SER A 80 7.32 -3.35 -22.16
C SER A 80 6.19 -2.48 -21.58
N GLU A 81 5.64 -1.63 -22.44
CA GLU A 81 4.55 -0.70 -22.08
C GLU A 81 3.34 -1.44 -21.48
N LYS A 82 3.00 -2.64 -22.00
CA LYS A 82 1.94 -3.49 -21.46
C LYS A 82 2.15 -3.82 -19.97
N LYS A 83 3.39 -4.15 -19.56
CA LYS A 83 3.71 -4.48 -18.16
C LYS A 83 3.62 -3.23 -17.28
N ILE A 84 4.11 -2.09 -17.76
CA ILE A 84 4.00 -0.81 -17.04
C ILE A 84 2.53 -0.45 -16.80
N LYS A 85 1.69 -0.52 -17.85
CA LYS A 85 0.25 -0.25 -17.75
C LYS A 85 -0.43 -1.18 -16.74
N MET A 86 -0.09 -2.48 -16.76
CA MET A 86 -0.65 -3.44 -15.82
C MET A 86 -0.28 -3.09 -14.37
N ILE A 87 0.98 -2.78 -14.08
CA ILE A 87 1.42 -2.41 -12.73
C ILE A 87 0.70 -1.13 -12.24
N ILE A 88 0.61 -0.10 -13.09
CA ILE A 88 -0.07 1.15 -12.77
C ILE A 88 -1.55 0.90 -12.51
N LEU A 89 -2.22 0.11 -13.35
CA LEU A 89 -3.64 -0.21 -13.18
C LEU A 89 -3.88 -1.01 -11.89
N THR A 90 -3.05 -2.01 -11.60
CA THR A 90 -3.12 -2.76 -10.34
C THR A 90 -2.93 -1.82 -9.15
N ASN A 91 -1.97 -0.89 -9.21
CA ASN A 91 -1.76 0.08 -8.14
C ASN A 91 -2.97 0.99 -7.96
N LEU A 92 -3.48 1.57 -9.06
CA LEU A 92 -4.65 2.45 -9.04
C LEU A 92 -5.91 1.77 -8.50
N VAL A 93 -6.16 0.52 -8.87
CA VAL A 93 -7.33 -0.25 -8.42
C VAL A 93 -7.17 -0.74 -6.98
N SER A 94 -5.94 -1.01 -6.53
CA SER A 94 -5.69 -1.48 -5.16
C SER A 94 -6.08 -0.46 -4.08
N ILE A 95 -5.90 0.84 -4.36
CA ILE A 95 -6.19 1.94 -3.42
C ILE A 95 -7.68 2.04 -3.06
N PRO A 96 -8.63 2.14 -4.02
CA PRO A 96 -10.05 2.18 -3.68
C PRO A 96 -10.54 0.86 -3.06
N ILE A 97 -9.99 -0.30 -3.43
CA ILE A 97 -10.35 -1.58 -2.79
C ILE A 97 -9.95 -1.54 -1.30
N PHE A 98 -8.72 -1.12 -1.01
CA PHE A 98 -8.22 -0.97 0.36
C PHE A 98 -9.04 0.05 1.15
N GLY A 99 -9.21 1.26 0.59
CA GLY A 99 -9.94 2.35 1.23
C GLY A 99 -11.40 2.00 1.50
N PHE A 100 -12.08 1.38 0.54
CA PHE A 100 -13.46 0.91 0.70
C PHE A 100 -13.57 -0.13 1.83
N GLY A 101 -12.62 -1.07 1.91
CA GLY A 101 -12.56 -2.05 2.99
C GLY A 101 -12.44 -1.40 4.37
N ILE A 102 -11.54 -0.42 4.55
CA ILE A 102 -11.41 0.29 5.85
C ILE A 102 -12.65 1.11 6.17
N ILE A 103 -13.24 1.79 5.18
CA ILE A 103 -14.47 2.56 5.40
C ILE A 103 -15.58 1.63 5.87
N LEU A 104 -15.77 0.49 5.20
CA LEU A 104 -16.74 -0.51 5.62
C LEU A 104 -16.43 -1.05 7.02
N GLU A 105 -15.16 -1.26 7.38
CA GLU A 105 -14.76 -1.75 8.71
C GLU A 105 -15.14 -0.72 9.80
N ALA A 106 -15.07 0.57 9.47
CA ALA A 106 -15.48 1.64 10.38
C ALA A 106 -17.00 1.66 10.65
N PHE A 107 -17.83 1.21 9.69
CA PHE A 107 -19.29 1.13 9.85
C PHE A 107 -19.76 -0.23 10.35
N PHE A 108 -19.01 -1.29 10.05
CA PHE A 108 -19.31 -2.68 10.39
C PHE A 108 -18.07 -3.34 11.03
N PRO A 109 -17.76 -2.99 12.29
CA PRO A 109 -16.58 -3.52 12.98
C PRO A 109 -16.61 -5.03 13.11
N ASP A 110 -15.43 -5.63 13.06
CA ASP A 110 -15.24 -7.06 13.23
C ASP A 110 -15.62 -7.51 14.64
N ILE A 111 -16.28 -8.66 14.72
CA ILE A 111 -16.46 -9.38 15.98
C ILE A 111 -15.10 -9.98 16.35
N THR A 112 -14.68 -9.77 17.60
CA THR A 112 -13.37 -10.15 18.12
C THR A 112 -12.96 -11.57 17.75
N GLY A 113 -11.74 -11.74 17.21
CA GLY A 113 -11.15 -13.05 16.90
C GLY A 113 -11.61 -13.67 15.57
N LYS A 114 -12.39 -12.98 14.75
CA LYS A 114 -12.75 -13.44 13.39
C LYS A 114 -12.34 -12.41 12.34
N ILE A 115 -11.69 -12.87 11.28
CA ILE A 115 -11.48 -12.05 10.07
C ILE A 115 -12.85 -11.88 9.41
N SER A 116 -13.39 -10.66 9.37
CA SER A 116 -14.58 -10.41 8.58
C SER A 116 -14.27 -10.37 7.08
N LEU A 117 -15.32 -10.54 6.28
CA LEU A 117 -15.24 -10.33 4.83
C LEU A 117 -14.71 -8.93 4.49
N ILE A 118 -15.05 -7.93 5.30
CA ILE A 118 -14.66 -6.53 5.08
C ILE A 118 -13.17 -6.32 5.32
N SER A 119 -12.65 -6.86 6.43
CA SER A 119 -11.21 -6.89 6.71
C SER A 119 -10.43 -7.66 5.64
N ALA A 120 -10.99 -8.74 5.11
CA ALA A 120 -10.39 -9.48 4.00
C ALA A 120 -10.32 -8.66 2.69
N ILE A 121 -11.38 -7.92 2.35
CA ILE A 121 -11.40 -7.02 1.18
C ILE A 121 -10.32 -5.95 1.32
N SER A 122 -10.25 -5.31 2.49
CA SER A 122 -9.21 -4.32 2.79
C SER A 122 -7.82 -4.92 2.61
N ALA A 123 -7.57 -6.10 3.19
CA ALA A 123 -6.30 -6.80 3.09
C ALA A 123 -5.91 -7.14 1.65
N ILE A 124 -6.86 -7.57 0.80
CA ILE A 124 -6.61 -7.84 -0.63
C ILE A 124 -6.13 -6.57 -1.35
N GLY A 125 -6.79 -5.43 -1.11
CA GLY A 125 -6.34 -4.13 -1.64
C GLY A 125 -4.92 -3.78 -1.16
N GLY A 126 -4.66 -3.95 0.13
CA GLY A 126 -3.33 -3.72 0.72
C GLY A 126 -2.24 -4.60 0.11
N ILE A 127 -2.52 -5.89 -0.08
CA ILE A 127 -1.57 -6.86 -0.68
C ILE A 127 -1.24 -6.46 -2.12
N PHE A 128 -2.25 -6.14 -2.94
CA PHE A 128 -2.00 -5.70 -4.31
C PHE A 128 -1.17 -4.42 -4.36
N TYR A 129 -1.47 -3.47 -3.48
CA TYR A 129 -0.69 -2.24 -3.37
C TYR A 129 0.78 -2.54 -3.01
N ILE A 130 1.02 -3.34 -1.97
CA ILE A 130 2.35 -3.76 -1.52
C ILE A 130 3.12 -4.46 -2.64
N LEU A 131 2.47 -5.39 -3.35
CA LEU A 131 3.08 -6.12 -4.47
C LEU A 131 3.49 -5.17 -5.59
N THR A 132 2.67 -4.15 -5.91
CA THR A 132 3.05 -3.16 -6.93
C THR A 132 4.30 -2.39 -6.52
N MET A 133 4.46 -2.06 -5.23
CA MET A 133 5.65 -1.37 -4.72
C MET A 133 6.90 -2.24 -4.77
N ALA A 134 6.76 -3.51 -4.36
CA ALA A 134 7.85 -4.48 -4.40
C ALA A 134 8.34 -4.69 -5.84
N ILE A 135 7.41 -4.89 -6.78
CA ILE A 135 7.73 -5.06 -8.20
C ILE A 135 8.38 -3.79 -8.73
N TRP A 136 7.80 -2.61 -8.48
CA TRP A 136 8.31 -1.34 -9.00
C TRP A 136 9.72 -1.05 -8.49
N SER A 137 9.97 -1.20 -7.18
CA SER A 137 11.30 -1.09 -6.57
C SER A 137 12.31 -2.05 -7.22
N SER A 138 11.95 -3.33 -7.32
CA SER A 138 12.81 -4.37 -7.89
C SER A 138 13.20 -4.04 -9.33
N LEU A 139 12.25 -3.56 -10.14
CA LEU A 139 12.51 -3.17 -11.53
C LEU A 139 13.59 -2.10 -11.63
N PHE A 140 13.57 -1.09 -10.77
CA PHE A 140 14.59 -0.03 -10.73
C PHE A 140 15.95 -0.55 -10.25
N ILE A 141 15.97 -1.39 -9.21
CA ILE A 141 17.21 -1.98 -8.68
C ILE A 141 17.87 -2.89 -9.72
N PHE A 142 17.11 -3.82 -10.31
CA PHE A 142 17.61 -4.70 -11.37
C PHE A 142 18.09 -3.92 -12.59
N SER A 143 17.37 -2.87 -12.97
CA SER A 143 17.76 -1.97 -14.06
C SER A 143 19.08 -1.25 -13.80
N ALA A 144 19.33 -0.83 -12.55
CA ALA A 144 20.59 -0.20 -12.15
C ALA A 144 21.77 -1.18 -12.18
N MET A 145 21.54 -2.44 -11.81
CA MET A 145 22.56 -3.48 -11.69
C MET A 145 22.92 -4.15 -13.02
N LYS A 146 22.06 -4.06 -14.04
CA LYS A 146 22.36 -4.64 -15.35
C LYS A 146 23.69 -4.07 -15.88
N LYS A 147 24.67 -4.94 -16.14
CA LYS A 147 25.88 -4.56 -16.89
C LYS A 147 25.40 -4.05 -18.25
N ASN A 148 25.87 -2.87 -18.65
CA ASN A 148 25.63 -2.37 -20.00
C ASN A 148 26.22 -3.43 -20.93
N GLY A 149 25.36 -4.05 -21.75
CA GLY A 149 25.83 -4.70 -22.97
C GLY A 149 26.33 -3.61 -23.91
#